data_AF-A0AAC9ADT3-F1
#
_entry.id   AF-A0AAC9ADT3-F1
#
_cell.length_a   1.000
_cell.length_b   1.000
_cell.length_c   1.000
_cell.angle_alpha   90.00
_cell.angle_beta   90.00
_cell.angle_gamma   90.00
#
_symmetry.space_group_name_H-M   'P 1'
#
loop_
_entity.id
_entity.type
_entity.pdbx_description
1 polymer ?
#
loop_
_entity_poly.entity_id
_entity_poly.type
_entity_poly.pdbx_seq_one_letter_code
_entity_poly.pdbx_strand_id
1 'polypeptide(L)'
;MKLRYLVSSLFTAVTLSFTANAAQAMPASTGDTIEVQVVDYSGKPPFKRKVVSMSVNDVAQLESVGEEAIEYVEVKEVIMRGKPPYRRVTTMMPVYDIAQLEVLEEQNEKQKRGTRPPFKRN
;
A
#
# COMPACT_ATOMS: atom_id res chain seq x y z
N MET A 1 -0.55 70.96 -63.84
CA MET A 1 -0.72 69.72 -63.06
C MET A 1 0.59 69.39 -62.37
N LYS A 2 0.63 69.33 -61.03
CA LYS A 2 1.82 68.94 -60.25
C LYS A 2 1.40 67.85 -59.27
N LEU A 3 1.72 66.61 -59.60
CA LEU A 3 1.42 65.39 -58.84
C LEU A 3 2.39 65.30 -57.65
N ARG A 4 1.87 65.16 -56.43
CA ARG A 4 2.67 64.98 -55.20
C ARG A 4 2.75 63.49 -54.87
N TYR A 5 3.97 63.02 -54.63
CA TYR A 5 4.37 61.63 -54.46
C TYR A 5 3.92 61.01 -53.13
N LEU A 6 3.50 59.76 -53.20
CA LEU A 6 3.29 58.77 -52.12
C LEU A 6 4.64 58.24 -51.59
N VAL A 7 4.84 58.22 -50.27
CA VAL A 7 5.85 57.39 -49.57
C VAL A 7 5.25 57.03 -48.19
N SER A 8 4.51 55.92 -48.09
CA SER A 8 4.92 54.59 -47.57
C SER A 8 5.29 54.52 -46.08
N SER A 9 4.57 53.63 -45.39
CA SER A 9 4.62 53.24 -43.97
C SER A 9 5.98 52.87 -43.39
N LEU A 10 6.17 53.12 -42.08
CA LEU A 10 7.08 52.34 -41.25
C LEU A 10 6.51 52.12 -39.84
N PHE A 11 6.12 50.86 -39.56
CA PHE A 11 5.72 50.35 -38.25
C PHE A 11 6.94 50.28 -37.32
N THR A 12 6.87 50.87 -36.13
CA THR A 12 7.88 50.69 -35.07
C THR A 12 7.35 49.73 -33.99
N ALA A 13 7.82 48.49 -34.03
CA ALA A 13 7.63 47.51 -32.96
C ALA A 13 8.64 47.79 -31.83
N VAL A 14 8.16 48.26 -30.67
CA VAL A 14 8.97 48.38 -29.45
C VAL A 14 8.90 47.04 -28.71
N THR A 15 10.01 46.31 -28.73
CA THR A 15 10.22 45.06 -28.01
C THR A 15 10.31 45.31 -26.50
N LEU A 16 9.41 44.68 -25.75
CA LEU A 16 9.36 44.73 -24.27
C LEU A 16 10.43 43.79 -23.69
N SER A 17 11.57 44.34 -23.26
CA SER A 17 12.60 43.56 -22.54
C SER A 17 12.31 43.56 -21.04
N PHE A 18 11.54 42.59 -20.57
CA PHE A 18 11.35 42.32 -19.14
C PHE A 18 12.32 41.20 -18.70
N THR A 19 13.50 41.56 -18.21
CA THR A 19 14.42 40.59 -17.57
C THR A 19 14.27 40.69 -16.06
N ALA A 20 13.32 39.93 -15.52
CA ALA A 20 13.29 39.60 -14.09
C ALA A 20 14.09 38.30 -13.89
N ASN A 21 15.31 38.42 -13.36
CA ASN A 21 16.05 37.27 -12.83
C ASN A 21 15.34 36.81 -11.55
N ALA A 22 14.35 35.94 -11.69
CA ALA A 22 13.80 35.18 -10.59
C ALA A 22 14.84 34.14 -10.16
N ALA A 23 15.45 34.36 -8.99
CA ALA A 23 16.20 33.34 -8.28
C ALA A 23 15.30 32.11 -8.12
N GLN A 24 15.65 31.02 -8.79
CA GLN A 24 14.98 29.73 -8.61
C GLN A 24 15.38 29.20 -7.23
N ALA A 25 14.48 29.38 -6.26
CA ALA A 25 14.49 28.60 -5.04
C ALA A 25 14.25 27.13 -5.44
N MET A 26 15.25 26.29 -5.24
CA MET A 26 15.07 24.84 -5.31
C MET A 26 14.15 24.42 -4.16
N PRO A 27 12.97 23.81 -4.41
CA PRO A 27 12.22 23.21 -3.33
C PRO A 27 12.99 21.98 -2.85
N ALA A 28 13.26 21.97 -1.55
CA ALA A 28 13.83 20.83 -0.84
C ALA A 28 12.92 19.60 -1.01
N SER A 29 13.54 18.46 -1.36
CA SER A 29 13.03 17.10 -1.13
C SER A 29 11.53 16.88 -1.42
N THR A 30 11.15 16.92 -2.70
CA THR A 30 9.96 16.18 -3.16
C THR A 30 10.21 14.69 -2.95
N GLY A 31 9.59 14.09 -1.94
CA GLY A 31 9.55 12.63 -1.82
C GLY A 31 8.95 12.03 -3.07
N ASP A 32 9.48 10.91 -3.53
CA ASP A 32 9.00 10.23 -4.73
C ASP A 32 7.51 9.90 -4.55
N THR A 33 6.68 10.41 -5.46
CA THR A 33 5.23 10.18 -5.50
C THR A 33 4.89 9.44 -6.78
N ILE A 34 3.94 8.51 -6.69
CA ILE A 34 3.44 7.73 -7.82
C ILE A 34 1.93 7.91 -7.97
N GLU A 35 1.46 7.84 -9.21
CA GLU A 35 0.05 7.91 -9.53
C GLU A 35 -0.58 6.52 -9.49
N VAL A 36 -1.53 6.32 -8.57
CA VAL A 36 -2.24 5.04 -8.38
C VAL A 36 -3.71 5.20 -8.78
N GLN A 37 -4.23 4.24 -9.55
CA GLN A 37 -5.64 4.23 -9.92
C GLN A 37 -6.47 3.51 -8.85
N VAL A 38 -7.31 4.26 -8.13
CA VAL A 38 -8.18 3.74 -7.08
C VAL A 38 -9.63 3.68 -7.57
N VAL A 39 -10.31 2.57 -7.27
CA VAL A 39 -11.72 2.35 -7.60
C VAL A 39 -12.61 2.89 -6.47
N ASP A 40 -13.61 3.69 -6.81
CA ASP A 40 -14.61 4.21 -5.89
C ASP A 40 -15.79 3.23 -5.82
N TYR A 41 -15.86 2.43 -4.75
CA TYR A 41 -16.88 1.38 -4.56
C TYR A 41 -18.25 1.91 -4.08
N SER A 42 -18.47 3.22 -4.12
CA SER A 42 -19.77 3.79 -3.79
C SER A 42 -20.82 3.49 -4.87
N GLY A 43 -22.03 3.10 -4.43
CA GLY A 43 -23.18 2.90 -5.31
C GLY A 43 -23.30 1.50 -5.94
N LYS A 44 -24.07 1.40 -7.03
CA LYS A 44 -24.26 0.16 -7.79
C LYS A 44 -23.23 0.07 -8.91
N PRO A 45 -22.72 -1.13 -9.25
CA PRO A 45 -21.82 -1.32 -10.38
C PRO A 45 -22.40 -0.77 -11.69
N PRO A 46 -21.57 -0.27 -12.63
CA PRO A 46 -20.11 -0.29 -12.65
C PRO A 46 -19.45 0.91 -11.91
N PHE A 47 -18.39 0.61 -11.15
CA PHE A 47 -17.67 1.59 -10.32
C PHE A 47 -16.80 2.55 -11.13
N LYS A 48 -16.68 3.79 -10.64
CA LYS A 48 -15.81 4.82 -11.21
C LYS A 48 -14.40 4.69 -10.65
N ARG A 49 -13.40 5.12 -11.43
CA ARG A 49 -11.98 5.09 -11.04
C ARG A 49 -11.43 6.51 -11.00
N LYS A 50 -10.54 6.80 -10.05
CA LYS A 50 -9.84 8.08 -9.90
C LYS A 50 -8.33 7.82 -9.80
N VAL A 51 -7.53 8.73 -10.34
CA VAL A 51 -6.07 8.69 -10.20
C VAL A 51 -5.70 9.55 -9.00
N VAL A 52 -4.93 8.98 -8.07
CA VAL A 52 -4.51 9.63 -6.82
C VAL A 52 -2.99 9.56 -6.73
N SER A 53 -2.33 10.69 -6.48
CA SER A 53 -0.90 10.74 -6.19
C SER A 53 -0.63 10.32 -4.75
N MET A 54 0.13 9.23 -4.56
CA MET A 54 0.51 8.71 -3.25
C MET A 54 2.03 8.64 -3.11
N SER A 55 2.53 8.64 -1.87
CA SER A 55 3.97 8.50 -1.63
C SER A 55 4.42 7.07 -1.91
N VAL A 56 5.65 6.88 -2.42
CA VAL A 56 6.20 5.54 -2.68
C VAL A 56 6.28 4.69 -1.42
N ASN A 57 6.56 5.32 -0.27
CA ASN A 57 6.62 4.63 1.02
C ASN A 57 5.27 4.01 1.42
N ASP A 58 4.16 4.72 1.19
CA ASP A 58 2.83 4.21 1.53
C ASP A 58 2.45 3.02 0.64
N VAL A 59 2.84 3.06 -0.64
CA VAL A 59 2.56 1.97 -1.59
C VAL A 59 3.39 0.72 -1.28
N ALA A 60 4.66 0.87 -0.93
CA ALA A 60 5.52 -0.26 -0.56
C ALA A 60 5.00 -1.02 0.68
N GLN A 61 4.42 -0.30 1.65
CA GLN A 61 3.78 -0.93 2.82
C GLN A 61 2.47 -1.65 2.47
N LEU A 62 1.72 -1.15 1.49
CA LEU A 62 0.51 -1.80 1.01
C LEU A 62 0.82 -3.09 0.25
N GLU A 63 1.90 -3.11 -0.53
CA GLU A 63 2.37 -4.31 -1.22
C GLU A 63 2.82 -5.38 -0.21
N SER A 64 3.59 -5.02 0.82
CA SER A 64 4.10 -5.98 1.81
C SER A 64 3.01 -6.62 2.69
N VAL A 65 1.91 -5.93 2.98
CA VAL A 65 0.77 -6.51 3.72
C VAL A 65 0.00 -7.55 2.88
N GLY A 66 0.17 -7.55 1.56
CA GLY A 66 -0.51 -8.46 0.63
C GLY A 66 0.24 -9.75 0.31
N GLU A 67 1.49 -9.92 0.76
CA GLU A 67 2.37 -11.01 0.30
C GLU A 67 2.35 -12.29 1.17
N GLU A 68 1.69 -12.28 2.32
CA GLU A 68 1.50 -13.51 3.08
C GLU A 68 0.40 -14.36 2.40
N ALA A 69 0.83 -15.21 1.47
CA ALA A 69 -0.01 -16.21 0.82
C ALA A 69 -0.43 -17.28 1.85
N ILE A 70 -1.40 -16.94 2.70
CA ILE A 70 -2.03 -17.90 3.60
C ILE A 70 -2.82 -18.88 2.74
N GLU A 71 -2.41 -20.14 2.71
CA GLU A 71 -3.14 -21.20 2.02
C GLU A 71 -4.47 -21.47 2.76
N TYR A 72 -5.57 -21.57 2.02
CA TYR A 72 -6.89 -21.86 2.58
C TYR A 72 -7.37 -23.24 2.13
N VAL A 73 -7.90 -24.03 3.08
CA VAL A 73 -8.48 -25.34 2.82
C VAL A 73 -9.97 -25.34 3.14
N GLU A 74 -10.75 -26.01 2.28
CA GLU A 74 -12.17 -26.27 2.49
C GLU A 74 -12.38 -27.35 3.56
N VAL A 75 -12.95 -26.97 4.71
CA VAL A 75 -13.35 -27.90 5.77
C VAL A 75 -14.86 -28.07 5.74
N LYS A 76 -15.33 -29.32 5.71
CA LYS A 76 -16.76 -29.66 5.75
C LYS A 76 -17.14 -30.08 7.17
N GLU A 77 -17.82 -29.20 7.89
CA GLU A 77 -18.35 -29.47 9.23
C GLU A 77 -19.77 -30.04 9.15
N VAL A 78 -20.07 -31.05 9.97
CA VAL A 78 -21.42 -31.61 10.12
C VAL A 78 -22.01 -31.11 11.43
N ILE A 79 -23.07 -30.30 11.34
CA ILE A 79 -23.74 -29.71 12.50
C ILE A 79 -24.79 -30.70 13.02
N MET A 80 -24.45 -31.41 14.09
CA MET A 80 -25.23 -32.49 14.71
C MET A 80 -26.40 -31.99 15.57
N ARG A 81 -27.19 -31.02 15.06
CA ARG A 81 -28.33 -30.45 15.77
C ARG A 81 -29.65 -30.91 15.14
N GLY A 82 -30.56 -31.45 15.96
CA GLY A 82 -31.89 -31.89 15.53
C GLY A 82 -31.95 -33.38 15.20
N LYS A 83 -32.96 -33.79 14.42
CA LYS A 83 -33.08 -35.18 13.92
C LYS A 83 -32.27 -35.33 12.63
N PRO A 84 -31.68 -36.51 12.38
CA PRO A 84 -30.95 -36.77 11.14
C PRO A 84 -31.89 -36.68 9.92
N PRO A 85 -31.35 -36.36 8.73
CA PRO A 85 -29.94 -36.09 8.41
C PRO A 85 -29.47 -34.70 8.84
N TYR A 86 -28.21 -34.62 9.29
CA TYR A 86 -27.62 -33.39 9.81
C TYR A 86 -27.16 -32.42 8.71
N ARG A 87 -27.22 -31.13 9.03
CA ARG A 87 -26.78 -30.05 8.14
C ARG A 87 -25.27 -30.06 7.99
N ARG A 88 -24.77 -29.86 6.77
CA ARG A 88 -23.33 -29.72 6.47
C ARG A 88 -23.03 -28.28 6.10
N VAL A 89 -21.89 -27.75 6.55
CA VAL A 89 -21.40 -26.41 6.23
C VAL A 89 -19.95 -26.50 5.78
N THR A 90 -19.62 -25.84 4.67
CA THR A 90 -18.25 -25.72 4.18
C THR A 90 -17.69 -24.37 4.64
N THR A 91 -16.55 -24.37 5.30
CA THR A 91 -15.82 -23.17 5.73
C THR A 91 -14.40 -23.18 5.18
N MET A 92 -13.91 -22.00 4.79
CA MET A 92 -12.50 -21.83 4.39
C MET A 92 -11.69 -21.56 5.65
N MET A 93 -10.75 -22.44 5.97
CA MET A 93 -9.85 -22.27 7.12
C MET A 93 -8.41 -22.07 6.63
N PRO A 94 -7.66 -21.13 7.23
CA PRO A 94 -6.25 -20.95 6.91
C PRO A 94 -5.44 -22.16 7.38
N VAL A 95 -4.44 -22.55 6.59
CA VAL A 95 -3.46 -23.59 6.92
C VAL A 95 -2.25 -22.93 7.56
N TYR A 96 -1.80 -23.48 8.69
CA TYR A 96 -0.57 -23.07 9.36
C TYR A 96 0.43 -24.21 9.33
N ASP A 97 1.66 -23.94 8.91
CA ASP A 97 2.75 -24.93 8.88
C ASP A 97 3.20 -25.27 10.30
N ILE A 98 3.08 -26.54 10.68
CA ILE A 98 3.42 -27.04 12.02
C ILE A 98 4.92 -26.85 12.34
N ALA A 99 5.78 -26.88 11.31
CA ALA A 99 7.23 -26.73 11.47
C ALA A 99 7.66 -25.37 12.06
N GLN A 100 6.85 -24.32 11.91
CA GLN A 100 7.14 -23.01 12.51
C GLN A 100 6.73 -22.96 14.00
N LEU A 101 5.75 -23.78 14.40
CA LEU A 101 5.23 -23.81 15.76
C LEU A 101 6.20 -24.50 16.73
N GLU A 102 6.84 -25.59 16.29
CA GLU A 102 7.81 -26.34 17.10
C GLU A 102 9.03 -25.49 17.52
N VAL A 103 9.50 -24.58 16.66
CA VAL A 103 10.63 -23.67 16.95
C VAL A 103 10.31 -22.71 18.10
N LEU A 104 9.03 -22.33 18.28
CA LEU A 104 8.60 -21.45 19.37
C LEU A 104 8.48 -22.20 20.71
N GLU A 105 8.16 -23.50 20.68
CA GLU A 105 8.03 -24.31 21.90
C GLU A 105 9.41 -24.63 22.52
N GLU A 106 10.42 -24.95 21.70
CA GLU A 106 11.78 -25.28 22.18
C GLU A 106 12.48 -24.12 22.92
N GLN A 107 12.11 -22.87 22.64
CA GLN A 107 12.70 -21.70 23.30
C GLN A 107 12.19 -21.51 24.74
N ASN A 108 10.97 -21.96 25.04
CA ASN A 108 10.35 -21.82 26.36
C ASN A 108 10.86 -22.85 27.38
N GLU A 109 11.27 -24.05 26.94
CA GLU A 109 11.71 -25.11 27.85
C GLU A 109 13.13 -24.87 28.44
N LYS A 110 13.96 -24.06 27.78
CA LYS A 110 15.36 -23.83 28.19
C LYS A 110 15.50 -22.93 29.43
N GLN A 111 14.42 -22.33 29.94
CA GLN A 111 14.46 -21.33 31.01
C GLN A 111 14.09 -21.83 32.41
N LYS A 112 14.34 -23.09 32.81
CA LYS A 112 14.17 -23.49 34.23
C LYS A 112 15.16 -24.55 34.71
N ARG A 113 16.39 -24.17 35.08
CA ARG A 113 17.26 -25.00 35.95
C ARG A 113 18.15 -24.16 36.86
N GLY A 114 17.59 -23.71 37.98
CA GLY A 114 18.36 -23.32 39.17
C GLY A 114 18.55 -24.52 40.08
N THR A 115 19.61 -25.31 39.88
CA THR A 115 19.95 -26.44 40.74
C THR A 115 20.68 -25.93 41.99
N ARG A 116 19.93 -25.58 43.05
CA ARG A 116 20.53 -25.45 44.38
C ARG A 116 20.57 -26.84 45.01
N PRO A 117 21.76 -27.43 45.25
CA PRO A 117 21.84 -28.77 45.80
C PRO A 117 21.31 -28.77 47.25
N PRO A 118 20.70 -29.89 47.70
CA PRO A 118 20.14 -29.98 49.04
C PRO A 118 21.26 -29.84 50.08
N PHE A 119 21.05 -28.92 51.02
CA PHE A 119 21.94 -28.72 52.17
C PHE A 119 22.00 -29.99 53.02
N LYS A 120 23.23 -30.37 53.41
CA LYS A 120 23.54 -31.52 54.27
C LYS A 120 22.62 -31.55 55.50
N ARG A 121 22.07 -32.71 55.81
CA ARG A 121 21.46 -33.00 57.11
C ARG A 121 22.45 -33.86 57.90
N ASN A 122 22.83 -33.38 59.08
CA ASN A 122 23.65 -34.10 60.06
C ASN A 122 22.97 -35.40 60.51
#